data_AF-A0A8J5FR97-F1
#
_entry.id   AF-A0A8J5FR97-F1
#
_cell.length_a   1.000
_cell.length_b   1.000
_cell.length_c   1.000
_cell.angle_alpha   90.00
_cell.angle_beta   90.00
_cell.angle_gamma   90.00
#
_symmetry.space_group_name_H-M   'P 1'
#
loop_
_entity.id
_entity.type
_entity.pdbx_description
1 polymer ?
#
loop_
_entity_poly.entity_id
_entity_poly.type
_entity_poly.pdbx_seq_one_letter_code
_entity_poly.pdbx_strand_id
1 'polypeptide(L)'
;MERSRGCLLNFSKGRSRDNPIYFHVLTNGKYNTVEHRAMINPNKERLSIATFHLAKDDGRIERLLGILKGGKENFVTWSYIEYQKAFLAAKLDGANILEKMKTN
;
A
#
# COMPACT_ATOMS: atom_id res chain seq x y z
N MET A 1 20.45 -5.06 -31.95
CA MET A 1 20.08 -6.15 -31.03
C MET A 1 19.40 -5.51 -29.83
N GLU A 2 18.06 -5.49 -29.85
CA GLU A 2 17.22 -4.79 -28.89
C GLU A 2 17.36 -5.39 -27.48
N ARG A 3 17.76 -4.57 -26.50
CA ARG A 3 17.58 -4.90 -25.09
C ARG A 3 16.19 -4.41 -24.68
N SER A 4 15.29 -5.36 -24.50
CA SER A 4 13.97 -5.17 -23.92
C SER A 4 14.07 -4.25 -22.69
N ARG A 5 13.40 -3.11 -22.74
CA ARG A 5 13.22 -2.21 -21.59
C ARG A 5 12.30 -2.90 -20.59
N GLY A 6 12.86 -3.80 -19.78
CA GLY A 6 12.22 -4.27 -18.55
C GLY A 6 11.99 -3.05 -17.66
N CYS A 7 10.74 -2.81 -17.31
CA CYS A 7 10.30 -1.69 -16.49
C CYS A 7 11.06 -1.71 -15.15
N LEU A 8 12.11 -0.89 -15.06
CA LEU A 8 12.80 -0.61 -13.82
C LEU A 8 11.85 0.22 -12.97
N LEU A 9 11.11 -0.44 -12.07
CA LEU A 9 10.65 0.22 -10.85
C LEU A 9 11.93 0.62 -10.10
N ASN A 10 12.40 1.83 -10.36
CA ASN A 10 13.56 2.40 -9.69
C ASN A 10 13.24 2.49 -8.20
N PHE A 11 13.74 1.54 -7.41
CA PHE A 11 13.82 1.63 -5.94
C PHE A 11 14.89 2.66 -5.51
N SER A 12 15.04 3.75 -6.26
CA SER A 12 15.97 4.83 -5.91
C SER A 12 15.33 5.69 -4.81
N LYS A 13 15.79 5.46 -3.58
CA LYS A 13 15.63 6.36 -2.41
C LYS A 13 14.20 6.65 -1.92
N GLY A 14 13.22 5.79 -2.21
CA GLY A 14 11.88 5.89 -1.63
C GLY A 14 11.71 4.97 -0.40
N ARG A 15 11.20 5.51 0.72
CA ARG A 15 10.62 4.69 1.80
C ARG A 15 9.53 3.81 1.19
N SER A 16 9.76 2.51 1.13
CA SER A 16 8.91 1.61 0.36
C SER A 16 7.82 1.09 1.28
N ARG A 17 6.78 1.92 1.44
CA ARG A 17 5.46 1.45 1.91
C ARG A 17 4.92 0.56 0.80
N ASP A 18 5.42 -0.68 0.73
CA ASP A 18 5.10 -1.64 -0.33
C ASP A 18 4.01 -2.62 0.12
N ASN A 19 3.73 -2.66 1.41
CA ASN A 19 2.60 -3.37 1.94
C ASN A 19 1.37 -2.45 1.87
N PRO A 20 0.27 -2.85 1.20
CA PRO A 20 -0.80 -1.93 0.95
C PRO A 20 -1.62 -1.70 2.23
N ILE A 21 -1.62 -0.43 2.64
CA ILE A 21 -2.26 0.11 3.84
C ILE A 21 -3.75 -0.27 3.93
N TYR A 22 -4.39 -0.64 2.82
CA TYR A 22 -5.78 -1.11 2.83
C TYR A 22 -6.02 -2.30 3.77
N PHE A 23 -5.05 -3.20 4.00
CA PHE A 23 -5.29 -4.36 4.88
C PHE A 23 -5.47 -3.94 6.36
N HIS A 24 -4.81 -2.86 6.77
CA HIS A 24 -5.04 -2.22 8.07
C HIS A 24 -6.47 -1.68 8.18
N VAL A 25 -6.97 -1.07 7.11
CA VAL A 25 -8.35 -0.54 7.02
C VAL A 25 -9.38 -1.67 7.06
N LEU A 26 -9.20 -2.73 6.25
CA LEU A 26 -10.09 -3.90 6.21
C LEU A 26 -10.26 -4.55 7.59
N THR A 27 -9.19 -4.51 8.39
CA THR A 27 -9.12 -5.16 9.71
C THR A 27 -9.35 -4.20 10.87
N ASN A 28 -9.81 -2.98 10.58
CA ASN A 28 -10.09 -1.91 11.54
C ASN A 28 -8.93 -1.64 12.51
N GLY A 29 -7.71 -1.71 11.99
CA GLY A 29 -6.48 -1.46 12.75
C GLY A 29 -5.93 -2.66 13.53
N LYS A 30 -6.54 -3.84 13.42
CA LYS A 30 -6.02 -5.05 14.09
C LYS A 30 -4.67 -5.50 13.54
N TYR A 31 -4.46 -5.35 12.23
CA TYR A 31 -3.17 -5.62 11.60
C TYR A 31 -2.47 -4.32 11.26
N ASN A 32 -1.30 -4.08 11.85
CA ASN A 32 -0.47 -2.93 11.53
C ASN A 32 0.27 -3.16 10.22
N THR A 33 0.34 -2.11 9.39
CA THR A 33 1.17 -2.13 8.19
C THR A 33 2.61 -1.83 8.59
N VAL A 34 3.53 -2.73 8.27
CA VAL A 34 4.96 -2.56 8.54
C VAL A 34 5.61 -1.81 7.37
N GLU A 35 6.45 -0.82 7.69
CA GLU A 35 7.25 -0.14 6.68
C GLU A 35 8.49 -0.98 6.34
N HIS A 36 8.74 -1.16 5.04
CA HIS A 36 9.90 -1.88 4.55
C HIS A 36 10.82 -0.92 3.77
N ARG A 37 12.12 -1.24 3.73
CA ARG A 37 13.09 -0.55 2.87
C ARG A 37 14.12 -1.53 2.36
N ALA A 38 14.49 -1.38 1.09
CA ALA A 38 15.67 -2.03 0.54
C ALA A 38 16.84 -1.04 0.59
N MET A 39 18.00 -1.52 1.04
CA MET A 39 19.24 -0.74 1.06
C MET A 39 20.15 -1.20 -0.08
N ILE A 40 20.84 -0.23 -0.70
CA ILE A 40 21.79 -0.49 -1.78
C ILE A 40 23.10 -1.02 -1.19
N ASN A 41 23.68 -2.05 -1.78
CA ASN A 41 25.02 -2.52 -1.47
C ASN A 41 25.97 -2.07 -2.61
N PRO A 42 27.00 -1.23 -2.34
CA PRO A 42 27.89 -0.73 -3.39
C PRO A 42 28.80 -1.81 -3.98
N ASN A 43 29.00 -2.93 -3.27
CA ASN A 43 29.97 -3.96 -3.62
C ASN A 43 29.32 -5.22 -4.21
N LYS A 44 27.99 -5.36 -4.11
CA LYS A 44 27.27 -6.56 -4.55
C LYS A 44 25.93 -6.20 -5.15
N GLU A 45 25.65 -6.79 -6.30
CA GLU A 45 24.36 -6.70 -6.98
C GLU A 45 23.29 -7.48 -6.18
N ARG A 46 22.06 -6.95 -6.14
CA ARG A 46 20.91 -7.61 -5.53
C ARG A 46 19.75 -7.62 -6.51
N LEU A 47 19.31 -8.82 -6.90
CA LEU A 47 18.08 -9.03 -7.63
C LEU A 47 17.00 -9.55 -6.67
N SER A 48 15.80 -8.98 -6.75
CA SER A 48 14.64 -9.48 -5.99
C SER A 48 13.38 -9.41 -6.83
N ILE A 49 12.53 -10.41 -6.70
CA ILE A 49 11.20 -10.46 -7.31
C ILE A 49 10.19 -10.33 -6.18
N ALA A 50 9.25 -9.39 -6.31
CA ALA A 50 8.15 -9.20 -5.38
C ALA A 50 6.84 -9.38 -6.11
N THR A 51 5.88 -10.04 -5.47
CA THR A 51 4.52 -10.24 -5.98
C THR A 51 3.55 -9.55 -5.03
N PHE A 52 2.65 -8.76 -5.59
CA PHE A 52 1.64 -8.04 -4.83
C PHE A 52 0.26 -8.58 -5.19
N HIS A 53 -0.49 -9.01 -4.17
CA HIS A 53 -1.90 -9.31 -4.32
C HIS A 53 -2.69 -8.03 -4.07
N LEU A 54 -3.39 -7.57 -5.10
CA LEU A 54 -4.17 -6.34 -5.08
C LEU A 54 -5.65 -6.67 -5.20
N ALA A 55 -6.51 -5.81 -4.66
CA ALA A 55 -7.94 -5.90 -4.91
C ALA A 55 -8.26 -5.58 -6.37
N LYS A 56 -9.42 -6.03 -6.84
CA LYS A 56 -9.92 -5.70 -8.18
C LYS A 56 -10.24 -4.20 -8.26
N ASP A 57 -10.18 -3.63 -9.46
CA ASP A 57 -10.41 -2.20 -9.69
C ASP A 57 -11.82 -1.73 -9.28
N ASP A 58 -12.82 -2.58 -9.42
CA ASP A 58 -14.20 -2.36 -8.94
C ASP A 58 -14.39 -2.73 -7.45
N GLY A 59 -13.32 -3.14 -6.79
CA GLY A 59 -13.32 -3.51 -5.37
C GLY A 59 -13.59 -2.31 -4.47
N ARG A 60 -14.19 -2.59 -3.31
CA ARG A 60 -14.38 -1.63 -2.23
C ARG A 60 -13.46 -1.98 -1.07
N ILE A 61 -12.82 -0.97 -0.50
CA ILE A 61 -12.07 -1.11 0.75
C ILE A 61 -13.00 -0.67 1.86
N GLU A 62 -13.56 -1.66 2.54
CA GLU A 62 -14.47 -1.48 3.65
C GLU A 62 -14.14 -2.43 4.78
N ARG A 63 -14.69 -2.15 5.96
CA ARG A 63 -14.50 -3.03 7.11
C ARG A 63 -14.98 -4.45 6.77
N LEU A 64 -14.13 -5.44 7.01
CA LEU A 64 -14.52 -6.82 6.82
C LEU A 64 -15.39 -7.29 8.00
N LEU A 65 -16.72 -7.17 7.83
CA LEU A 65 -17.72 -7.46 8.86
C LEU A 65 -17.61 -8.88 9.44
N GLY A 66 -17.20 -9.85 8.63
CA GLY A 66 -17.08 -11.26 9.03
C GLY A 66 -15.94 -11.55 10.03
N ILE A 67 -14.94 -10.66 10.15
CA ILE A 67 -13.77 -10.87 11.03
C ILE A 67 -13.90 -10.10 12.36
N LEU A 68 -14.70 -9.04 12.40
CA LEU A 68 -14.76 -8.12 13.54
C LEU A 68 -16.16 -8.13 14.17
N LYS A 69 -16.36 -8.97 15.20
CA LYS A 69 -17.55 -8.94 16.05
C LYS A 69 -17.52 -7.68 16.93
N GLY A 70 -18.35 -6.68 16.60
CA GLY A 70 -18.46 -5.44 17.38
C GLY A 70 -17.28 -4.48 17.22
N GLY A 71 -17.52 -3.19 17.43
CA GLY A 71 -16.52 -2.11 17.34
C GLY A 71 -16.96 -0.95 16.46
N LYS A 72 -16.60 0.28 16.88
CA LYS A 72 -16.80 1.52 16.11
C LYS A 72 -15.99 1.44 14.80
N GLU A 73 -16.57 1.90 13.70
CA GLU A 73 -15.86 2.02 12.43
C GLU A 73 -14.86 3.16 12.52
N ASN A 74 -13.57 2.83 12.45
CA ASN A 74 -12.51 3.83 12.53
C ASN A 74 -12.12 4.39 11.16
N PHE A 75 -12.60 3.78 10.07
CA PHE A 75 -12.22 4.12 8.71
C PHE A 75 -13.43 4.22 7.79
N VAL A 76 -13.36 5.17 6.84
CA VAL A 76 -14.37 5.43 5.81
C VAL A 76 -14.22 4.45 4.65
N THR A 77 -15.35 3.98 4.10
CA THR A 77 -15.37 3.11 2.91
C THR A 77 -14.98 3.88 1.65
N TRP A 78 -13.96 3.41 0.95
CA TRP A 78 -13.50 3.97 -0.33
C TRP A 78 -13.52 2.92 -1.45
N SER A 79 -13.60 3.34 -2.70
CA SER A 79 -13.29 2.44 -3.82
C SER A 79 -11.78 2.15 -3.89
N TYR A 80 -11.42 1.01 -4.46
CA TYR A 80 -10.02 0.63 -4.63
C TYR A 80 -9.26 1.62 -5.54
N ILE A 81 -9.90 2.13 -6.59
CA ILE A 81 -9.33 3.14 -7.49
C ILE A 81 -9.07 4.47 -6.77
N GLU A 82 -10.01 4.96 -5.96
CA GLU A 82 -9.83 6.19 -5.18
C GLU A 82 -8.69 6.05 -4.17
N TYR A 83 -8.64 4.90 -3.49
CA TYR A 83 -7.52 4.54 -2.61
C TYR A 83 -6.19 4.58 -3.36
N GLN A 84 -6.10 3.96 -4.54
CA GLN A 84 -4.85 3.94 -5.31
C GLN A 84 -4.41 5.34 -5.71
N LYS A 85 -5.33 6.18 -6.21
CA LYS A 85 -5.04 7.58 -6.58
C LYS A 85 -4.52 8.37 -5.39
N ALA A 86 -5.20 8.27 -4.25
CA ALA A 86 -4.80 8.95 -3.02
C ALA A 86 -3.48 8.42 -2.45
N PHE A 87 -3.22 7.12 -2.58
CA PHE A 87 -1.98 6.49 -2.14
C PHE A 87 -0.77 6.92 -2.96
N LEU A 88 -0.92 6.99 -4.28
CA LEU A 88 0.12 7.50 -5.16
C LEU A 88 0.38 8.99 -4.89
N ALA A 89 -0.67 9.80 -4.76
CA ALA A 89 -0.54 11.22 -4.40
C ALA A 89 0.15 11.41 -3.03
N ALA A 90 -0.27 10.67 -2.01
CA ALA A 90 0.34 10.74 -0.68
C ALA A 90 1.81 10.29 -0.65
N LYS A 91 2.23 9.35 -1.51
CA LYS A 91 3.66 8.99 -1.66
C LYS A 91 4.47 10.14 -2.25
N LEU A 92 3.90 10.90 -3.19
CA LEU A 92 4.57 12.07 -3.77
C LEU A 92 4.67 13.23 -2.77
N ASP A 93 3.58 13.49 -2.04
CA ASP A 93 3.48 14.61 -1.10
C ASP A 93 4.09 14.30 0.28
N GLY A 94 4.46 13.04 0.54
CA GLY A 94 4.90 12.57 1.86
C GLY A 94 3.77 12.50 2.91
N ALA A 95 2.52 12.67 2.50
CA ALA A 95 1.36 12.67 3.39
C ALA A 95 1.04 11.27 3.97
N ASN A 96 0.33 11.26 5.11
CA ASN A 96 -0.21 10.04 5.69
C ASN A 96 -1.63 9.78 5.17
N ILE A 97 -1.80 8.74 4.36
CA ILE A 97 -3.10 8.37 3.81
C ILE A 97 -4.09 7.86 4.88
N LEU A 98 -3.59 7.27 5.98
CA LEU A 98 -4.45 6.77 7.05
C LEU A 98 -5.26 7.88 7.69
N GLU A 99 -4.67 9.07 7.87
CA GLU A 99 -5.38 10.23 8.41
C GLU A 99 -6.51 10.67 7.48
N LYS A 100 -6.36 10.53 6.15
CA LYS A 100 -7.43 10.84 5.18
C LYS A 100 -8.58 9.83 5.23
N MET A 101 -8.32 8.62 5.73
CA MET A 101 -9.30 7.53 5.76
C MET A 101 -10.00 7.39 7.11
N LYS A 102 -9.54 8.06 8.16
CA LYS A 102 -10.18 7.98 9.48
C LYS A 102 -11.56 8.64 9.46
N THR A 103 -12.50 8.03 10.18
CA THR A 103 -13.81 8.61 10.46
C THR A 103 -13.69 9.63 11.61
N ASN A 104 -14.34 10.79 11.50
CA ASN A 104 -14.44 11.80 12.58
C ASN A 104 -15.19 11.26 13.82
#